data_AF-A0A6A4DU95-F1
#
_entry.id   AF-A0A6A4DU95-F1
#
_cell.length_a   1.000
_cell.length_b   1.000
_cell.length_c   1.000
_cell.angle_alpha   90.00
_cell.angle_beta   90.00
_cell.angle_gamma   90.00
#
_symmetry.space_group_name_H-M   'P 1'
#
loop_
_entity.id
_entity.type
_entity.pdbx_description
1 polymer ?
#
loop_
_entity_poly.entity_id
_entity_poly.type
_entity_poly.pdbx_seq_one_letter_code
_entity_poly.pdbx_strand_id
1 'polypeptide(L)'
;MAQYLREPLFVIDVDAHNDAHVQRYYYQDYVLPNGDLHETGGGGAMTDATAKEMFRTYARLHVLPVIIVLKRHEGHFYGVHHGDVSTRWQAEGDLTFTHAHYASHSWFQEVLTLGEYSVAQLGRADVMEDEDQTNMIIIGGMERRDRLDVVHDRLGLPRLDSAPYDIAILEDGLHAETDRLQALVGQMGTGPANPPPSPGTTARRGTPVRAPISNHGRVEFTVLSRILNSIEMEPELLSDRSKLRQLLKENTSAVTTWRRTADPQLKPPIPHGGRADLMAMLPWLLEHRAALHALFSYLPYPELAAKMVPMSQMLFWGALEAYDNQVLMLRRAVVDDAMPANAKEYCRTWLAACTTEQGSTQARVIARDPARWKRLRAMAPTAPSCACPGGVGEDDWYILHVLPHVAWTWPASTWGQFSIHCIGSLLHDHPALSQLCQSITTQAEWGGTIDIPSGLTWADRLVSMEAGLPAPSRR
;
A
#
# COMPACT_ATOMS: atom_id res chain seq x y z
N MET A 1 13.34 -9.05 -4.40
CA MET A 1 14.80 -9.24 -4.26
C MET A 1 15.21 -10.69 -4.38
N ALA A 2 14.73 -11.61 -3.52
CA ALA A 2 15.06 -13.05 -3.65
C ALA A 2 14.59 -13.67 -4.98
N GLN A 3 13.44 -13.23 -5.50
CA GLN A 3 12.97 -13.61 -6.84
C GLN A 3 13.91 -13.16 -7.98
N TYR A 4 14.63 -12.05 -7.78
CA TYR A 4 15.41 -11.37 -8.82
C TYR A 4 16.86 -11.84 -8.91
N LEU A 5 17.38 -12.41 -7.82
CA LEU A 5 18.72 -13.02 -7.79
C LEU A 5 18.65 -14.55 -7.87
N ARG A 6 17.43 -15.10 -7.99
CA ARG A 6 17.12 -16.54 -7.86
C ARG A 6 17.62 -17.17 -6.55
N GLU A 7 17.99 -16.34 -5.56
CA GLU A 7 18.53 -16.79 -4.29
C GLU A 7 17.45 -17.52 -3.48
N PRO A 8 17.78 -18.66 -2.85
CA PRO A 8 16.86 -19.31 -1.93
C PRO A 8 16.44 -18.33 -0.83
N LEU A 9 15.13 -18.13 -0.69
CA LEU A 9 14.56 -17.31 0.38
C LEU A 9 14.34 -18.19 1.61
N PHE A 10 14.95 -17.80 2.71
CA PHE A 10 14.73 -18.46 4.00
C PHE A 10 13.74 -17.65 4.84
N VAL A 11 12.68 -18.30 5.28
CA VAL A 11 11.67 -17.72 6.16
C VAL A 11 11.81 -18.36 7.52
N ILE A 12 12.17 -17.57 8.52
CA ILE A 12 12.14 -17.98 9.93
C ILE A 12 10.74 -17.70 10.44
N ASP A 13 9.95 -18.75 10.57
CA ASP A 13 8.57 -18.75 11.03
C ASP A 13 8.53 -18.91 12.54
N VAL A 14 8.15 -17.84 13.24
CA VAL A 14 8.15 -17.73 14.70
C VAL A 14 6.72 -17.77 15.21
N ASP A 15 6.46 -18.72 16.10
CA ASP A 15 5.16 -18.88 16.74
C ASP A 15 4.95 -17.90 17.91
N ALA A 16 3.85 -18.05 18.66
CA ALA A 16 3.54 -17.20 19.81
C ALA A 16 4.42 -17.46 21.04
N HIS A 17 5.13 -18.59 21.09
CA HIS A 17 6.04 -18.98 22.17
C HIS A 17 7.51 -18.65 21.85
N ASN A 18 7.77 -18.00 20.69
CA ASN A 18 9.09 -17.77 20.11
C ASN A 18 9.81 -19.05 19.66
N ASP A 19 9.06 -20.13 19.41
CA ASP A 19 9.60 -21.28 18.71
C ASP A 19 9.70 -20.97 17.22
N ALA A 20 10.89 -21.19 16.67
CA ALA A 20 11.23 -20.79 15.31
C ALA A 20 11.49 -22.01 14.42
N HIS A 21 10.82 -22.06 13.27
CA HIS A 21 11.04 -23.06 12.23
C HIS A 21 11.46 -22.40 10.92
N VAL A 22 12.32 -23.07 10.16
CA VAL A 22 12.83 -22.51 8.92
C VAL A 22 12.09 -23.11 7.74
N GLN A 23 11.66 -22.27 6.83
CA GLN A 23 11.15 -22.66 5.52
C GLN A 23 12.10 -22.15 4.46
N ARG A 24 12.28 -22.91 3.37
CA ARG A 24 13.08 -22.50 2.23
C ARG A 24 12.21 -22.46 0.98
N TYR A 25 12.32 -21.38 0.23
CA TYR A 25 11.67 -21.19 -1.06
C TYR A 25 12.74 -20.98 -2.12
N TYR A 26 12.65 -21.68 -3.25
CA TYR A 26 13.65 -21.69 -4.32
C TYR A 26 13.00 -22.01 -5.67
N TYR A 27 13.76 -21.94 -6.76
CA TYR A 27 13.32 -22.29 -8.10
C TYR A 27 13.90 -23.64 -8.53
N GLN A 28 13.14 -24.41 -9.30
CA GLN A 28 13.59 -25.65 -9.91
C GLN A 28 12.98 -25.81 -11.30
N ASP A 29 13.73 -26.39 -12.23
CA ASP A 29 13.23 -26.71 -13.56
C ASP A 29 12.56 -28.09 -13.57
N TYR A 30 11.39 -28.15 -14.19
CA TYR A 30 10.64 -29.37 -14.44
C TYR A 30 10.59 -29.64 -15.94
N VAL A 31 10.99 -30.84 -16.36
CA VAL A 31 10.80 -31.27 -17.76
C VAL A 31 9.34 -31.68 -17.93
N LEU A 32 8.62 -30.94 -18.77
CA LEU A 32 7.26 -31.24 -19.15
C LEU A 32 7.20 -32.47 -20.07
N PRO A 33 6.05 -33.17 -20.17
CA PRO A 33 5.91 -34.37 -21.01
C PRO A 33 6.21 -34.16 -22.50
N ASN A 34 6.18 -32.92 -22.97
CA ASN A 34 6.52 -32.54 -24.35
C ASN A 34 8.04 -32.30 -24.55
N GLY A 35 8.85 -32.43 -23.50
CA GLY A 35 10.30 -32.19 -23.51
C GLY A 35 10.72 -30.76 -23.18
N ASP A 36 9.78 -29.84 -22.97
CA ASP A 36 10.09 -28.45 -22.62
C ASP A 36 10.50 -28.34 -21.14
N LEU A 37 11.39 -27.41 -20.82
CA LEU A 37 11.75 -27.05 -19.44
C LEU A 37 10.80 -25.96 -18.93
N HIS A 38 10.19 -26.22 -17.77
CA HIS A 38 9.33 -25.29 -17.06
C HIS A 38 9.89 -24.99 -15.67
N GLU A 39 10.35 -23.77 -15.45
CA GLU A 39 10.79 -23.30 -14.15
C GLU A 39 9.58 -23.13 -13.22
N THR A 40 9.61 -23.77 -12.06
CA THR A 40 8.58 -23.64 -11.02
C THR A 40 9.20 -23.27 -9.70
N GLY A 41 8.47 -22.46 -8.92
CA GLY A 41 8.78 -22.27 -7.51
C GLY A 41 8.57 -23.56 -6.74
N GLY A 42 9.53 -23.89 -5.87
CA GLY A 42 9.47 -24.95 -4.88
C GLY A 42 9.64 -24.36 -3.48
N GLY A 43 9.07 -25.02 -2.48
CA GLY A 43 9.29 -24.60 -1.11
C GLY A 43 8.79 -25.60 -0.09
N GLY A 44 9.27 -25.47 1.15
CA GLY A 44 8.86 -26.33 2.24
C GLY A 44 9.56 -26.05 3.55
N ALA A 45 8.99 -26.62 4.62
CA ALA A 45 9.60 -26.61 5.94
C ALA A 45 10.89 -27.43 5.92
N MET A 46 11.92 -26.91 6.59
CA MET A 46 13.18 -27.58 6.82
C MET A 46 13.22 -28.14 8.24
N THR A 47 13.93 -29.24 8.43
CA THR A 47 14.27 -29.68 9.79
C THR A 47 15.31 -28.74 10.39
N ASP A 48 15.25 -28.52 11.70
CA ASP A 48 16.18 -27.64 12.41
C ASP A 48 17.64 -28.07 12.19
N ALA A 49 17.91 -29.37 12.11
CA ALA A 49 19.23 -29.90 11.83
C ALA A 49 19.74 -29.46 10.45
N THR A 50 18.91 -29.58 9.42
CA THR A 50 19.26 -29.17 8.05
C THR A 50 19.43 -27.66 7.95
N ALA A 51 18.54 -26.89 8.58
CA ALA A 51 18.61 -25.44 8.57
C ALA A 51 19.87 -24.92 9.26
N LYS A 52 20.23 -25.50 10.42
CA LYS A 52 21.47 -25.17 11.14
C LYS A 52 22.71 -25.50 10.33
N GLU A 53 22.73 -26.65 9.65
CA GLU A 53 23.86 -27.05 8.81
C GLU A 53 24.03 -26.11 7.60
N MET A 54 22.93 -25.78 6.93
CA MET A 54 22.95 -24.83 5.82
C MET A 54 23.46 -23.45 6.27
N PHE A 55 22.88 -22.88 7.32
CA PHE A 55 23.32 -21.56 7.82
C PHE A 55 24.76 -21.58 8.33
N ARG A 56 25.23 -22.69 8.91
CA ARG A 56 26.63 -22.86 9.25
C ARG A 56 27.53 -22.82 8.01
N THR A 57 27.13 -23.50 6.94
CA THR A 57 27.88 -23.52 5.67
C THR A 57 27.97 -22.12 5.06
N TYR A 58 26.85 -21.38 5.03
CA TYR A 58 26.83 -19.97 4.61
C TYR A 58 27.77 -19.10 5.46
N ALA A 59 27.67 -19.21 6.78
CA ALA A 59 28.48 -18.44 7.70
C ALA A 59 29.98 -18.77 7.60
N ARG A 60 30.35 -20.03 7.34
CA ARG A 60 31.76 -20.45 7.20
C ARG A 60 32.48 -19.83 6.00
N LEU A 61 31.73 -19.36 4.99
CA LEU A 61 32.29 -18.64 3.84
C LEU A 61 31.92 -17.14 3.84
N HIS A 62 31.42 -16.63 4.97
CA HIS A 62 31.01 -15.23 5.13
C HIS A 62 29.98 -14.79 4.08
N VAL A 63 29.02 -15.67 3.78
CA VAL A 63 27.90 -15.39 2.88
C VAL A 63 26.62 -15.27 3.71
N LEU A 64 25.82 -14.24 3.43
CA LEU A 64 24.50 -14.07 4.03
C LEU A 64 23.43 -14.42 3.00
N PRO A 65 22.66 -15.50 3.21
CA PRO A 65 21.47 -15.75 2.39
C PRO A 65 20.37 -14.74 2.74
N VAL A 66 19.39 -14.58 1.85
CA VAL A 66 18.23 -13.73 2.13
C VAL A 66 17.34 -14.39 3.17
N ILE A 67 17.23 -13.74 4.34
CA ILE A 67 16.41 -14.21 5.46
C ILE A 67 15.32 -13.17 5.74
N ILE A 68 14.09 -13.66 5.91
CA ILE A 68 12.99 -12.90 6.47
C ILE A 68 12.42 -13.62 7.68
N VAL A 69 11.94 -12.87 8.67
CA VAL A 69 11.31 -13.43 9.86
C VAL A 69 9.81 -13.20 9.76
N LEU A 70 9.03 -14.26 9.75
CA LEU A 70 7.58 -14.22 9.85
C LEU A 70 7.19 -14.44 11.29
N LYS A 71 6.55 -13.45 11.93
CA LYS A 71 5.91 -13.64 13.23
C LYS A 71 4.42 -13.80 13.03
N ARG A 72 3.93 -15.06 13.06
CA ARG A 72 2.53 -15.37 12.73
C ARG A 72 1.52 -14.62 13.59
N HIS A 73 1.84 -14.45 14.88
CA HIS A 73 0.97 -13.77 15.83
C HIS A 73 0.92 -12.25 15.63
N GLU A 74 1.89 -11.68 14.89
CA GLU A 74 1.93 -10.25 14.56
C GLU A 74 1.44 -9.96 13.13
N GLY A 75 1.29 -10.99 12.28
CA GLY A 75 0.86 -10.81 10.89
C GLY A 75 1.87 -10.06 10.00
N HIS A 76 3.12 -9.95 10.44
CA HIS A 76 4.15 -9.15 9.78
C HIS A 76 5.40 -9.98 9.41
N PHE A 77 6.03 -9.58 8.30
CA PHE A 77 7.38 -10.00 7.94
C PHE A 77 8.39 -8.93 8.36
N TYR A 78 9.52 -9.38 8.91
CA TYR A 78 10.64 -8.53 9.30
C TYR A 78 11.85 -8.87 8.44
N GLY A 79 12.49 -7.85 7.88
CA GLY A 79 13.82 -7.98 7.29
C GLY A 79 14.88 -8.14 8.38
N VAL A 80 15.94 -8.88 8.07
CA VAL A 80 17.08 -9.05 8.99
C VAL A 80 18.18 -8.05 8.62
N HIS A 81 18.57 -7.21 9.58
CA HIS A 81 19.71 -6.30 9.43
C HIS A 81 20.93 -6.85 10.16
N HIS A 82 21.98 -7.22 9.41
CA HIS A 82 23.17 -7.88 9.94
C HIS A 82 24.26 -6.90 10.43
N GLY A 83 24.05 -5.59 10.30
CA GLY A 83 24.96 -4.58 10.83
C GLY A 83 26.36 -4.64 10.19
N ASP A 84 27.38 -4.36 11.01
CA ASP A 84 28.77 -4.27 10.55
C ASP A 84 29.31 -5.60 10.00
N VAL A 85 28.71 -6.74 10.39
CA VAL A 85 29.08 -8.06 9.87
C VAL A 85 28.81 -8.15 8.37
N SER A 86 27.63 -7.72 7.91
CA SER A 86 27.33 -7.70 6.47
C SER A 86 28.27 -6.78 5.70
N THR A 87 28.62 -5.63 6.27
CA THR A 87 29.51 -4.66 5.62
C THR A 87 30.92 -5.23 5.48
N ARG A 88 31.44 -5.86 6.53
CA ARG A 88 32.76 -6.53 6.49
C ARG A 88 32.77 -7.67 5.48
N TRP A 89 31.77 -8.55 5.54
CA TRP A 89 31.70 -9.72 4.67
C TRP A 89 31.52 -9.37 3.20
N GLN A 90 30.86 -8.25 2.89
CA GLN A 90 30.75 -7.72 1.52
C GLN A 90 32.10 -7.18 0.99
N ALA A 91 32.96 -6.67 1.87
CA ALA A 91 34.27 -6.13 1.51
C ALA A 91 35.29 -7.24 1.20
N GLU A 92 35.23 -8.36 1.91
CA GLU A 92 36.15 -9.48 1.71
C GLU A 92 36.09 -10.04 0.28
N GLY A 93 37.26 -10.30 -0.31
CA GLY A 93 37.38 -10.82 -1.67
C GLY A 93 37.35 -9.78 -2.79
N ASP A 94 36.99 -8.52 -2.49
CA ASP A 94 37.03 -7.41 -3.45
C ASP A 94 37.87 -6.25 -2.89
N LEU A 95 39.18 -6.30 -3.15
CA LEU A 95 40.12 -5.28 -2.68
C LEU A 95 39.82 -3.92 -3.31
N THR A 96 39.37 -3.88 -4.57
CA THR A 96 39.09 -2.63 -5.29
C THR A 96 37.91 -1.90 -4.67
N PHE A 97 36.80 -2.61 -4.46
CA PHE A 97 35.61 -2.08 -3.79
C PHE A 97 35.91 -1.70 -2.34
N THR A 98 36.69 -2.52 -1.63
CA THR A 98 37.08 -2.27 -0.25
C THR A 98 37.86 -0.96 -0.10
N HIS A 99 38.84 -0.73 -0.97
CA HIS A 99 39.58 0.54 -1.01
C HIS A 99 38.70 1.75 -1.29
N ALA A 100 37.74 1.62 -2.20
CA ALA A 100 36.85 2.71 -2.60
C ALA A 100 35.83 3.10 -1.52
N HIS A 101 35.36 2.15 -0.71
CA HIS A 101 34.19 2.35 0.14
C HIS A 101 34.39 2.17 1.64
N TYR A 102 35.45 1.48 2.10
CA TYR A 102 35.54 1.02 3.50
C TYR A 102 36.81 1.41 4.26
N ALA A 103 37.64 2.31 3.72
CA ALA A 103 38.91 2.73 4.33
C ALA A 103 38.83 3.25 5.78
N SER A 104 37.67 3.73 6.23
CA SER A 104 37.45 4.25 7.60
C SER A 104 37.11 3.17 8.65
N HIS A 105 36.93 1.91 8.26
CA HIS A 105 36.53 0.84 9.18
C HIS A 105 37.73 0.26 9.93
N SER A 106 37.53 -0.12 11.20
CA SER A 106 38.60 -0.65 12.07
C SER A 106 39.21 -1.96 11.59
N TRP A 107 38.43 -2.79 10.89
CA TRP A 107 38.84 -4.08 10.32
C TRP A 107 39.45 -3.97 8.92
N PHE A 108 39.53 -2.76 8.34
CA PHE A 108 39.96 -2.55 6.95
C PHE A 108 41.33 -3.18 6.65
N GLN A 109 42.31 -2.97 7.53
CA GLN A 109 43.67 -3.51 7.35
C GLN A 109 43.72 -5.05 7.43
N GLU A 110 42.85 -5.66 8.24
CA GLU A 110 42.74 -7.12 8.34
C GLU A 110 42.24 -7.71 7.01
N VAL A 111 41.23 -7.09 6.40
CA VAL A 111 40.66 -7.54 5.12
C VAL A 111 41.66 -7.39 3.99
N LEU A 112 42.43 -6.30 3.93
CA LEU A 112 43.49 -6.13 2.93
C LEU A 112 44.57 -7.21 3.07
N THR A 113 45.08 -7.41 4.29
CA THR A 113 46.12 -8.42 4.56
C THR A 113 45.64 -9.83 4.19
N LEU A 114 44.40 -10.16 4.53
CA LEU A 114 43.79 -11.43 4.18
C LEU A 114 43.62 -11.59 2.67
N GLY A 115 43.17 -10.54 1.97
CA GLY A 115 42.99 -10.59 0.52
C GLY A 115 44.31 -10.78 -0.23
N GLU A 116 45.35 -10.05 0.14
CA GLU A 116 46.70 -10.20 -0.46
C GLU A 116 47.24 -11.62 -0.28
N TYR A 117 47.13 -12.19 0.94
CA TYR A 117 47.52 -13.56 1.21
C TYR A 117 46.71 -14.56 0.36
N SER A 118 45.40 -14.38 0.31
CA SER A 118 44.46 -15.33 -0.27
C SER A 118 44.54 -15.38 -1.79
N VAL A 119 44.69 -14.24 -2.46
CA VAL A 119 44.86 -14.17 -3.92
C VAL A 119 46.08 -14.98 -4.38
N ALA A 120 47.16 -14.97 -3.60
CA ALA A 120 48.37 -15.76 -3.90
C ALA A 120 48.20 -17.27 -3.73
N GLN A 121 47.25 -17.72 -2.91
CA GLN A 121 47.01 -19.14 -2.60
C GLN A 121 45.79 -19.73 -3.30
N LEU A 122 44.87 -18.91 -3.81
CA LEU A 122 43.57 -19.34 -4.33
C LEU A 122 43.69 -20.41 -5.43
N GLY A 123 44.66 -20.28 -6.34
CA GLY A 123 44.89 -21.26 -7.41
C GLY A 123 45.37 -22.65 -6.95
N ARG A 124 45.65 -22.83 -5.65
CA ARG A 124 46.08 -24.10 -5.05
C ARG A 124 45.05 -24.68 -4.07
N ALA A 125 44.01 -23.93 -3.74
CA ALA A 125 42.97 -24.36 -2.82
C ALA A 125 41.90 -25.19 -3.56
N ASP A 126 41.51 -26.33 -3.01
CA ASP A 126 40.31 -27.02 -3.46
C ASP A 126 39.08 -26.37 -2.82
N VAL A 127 38.29 -25.65 -3.62
CA VAL A 127 37.11 -24.92 -3.13
C VAL A 127 36.02 -25.83 -2.55
N MET A 128 36.08 -27.14 -2.77
CA MET A 128 35.13 -28.10 -2.22
C MET A 128 35.45 -28.53 -0.79
N GLU A 129 36.68 -28.31 -0.30
CA GLU A 129 37.08 -28.69 1.06
C GLU A 129 36.58 -27.68 2.11
N ASP A 130 35.77 -28.13 3.07
CA ASP A 130 35.25 -27.30 4.17
C ASP A 130 36.19 -27.26 5.39
N GLU A 131 37.45 -26.95 5.16
CA GLU A 131 38.46 -26.76 6.22
C GLU A 131 38.71 -25.28 6.50
N ASP A 132 39.06 -24.93 7.74
CA ASP A 132 39.21 -23.53 8.16
C ASP A 132 40.30 -22.79 7.35
N GLN A 133 41.38 -23.49 6.99
CA GLN A 133 42.45 -22.94 6.15
C GLN A 133 41.98 -22.64 4.72
N THR A 134 41.24 -23.58 4.12
CA THR A 134 40.67 -23.44 2.77
C THR A 134 39.62 -22.33 2.74
N ASN A 135 38.73 -22.30 3.73
CA ASN A 135 37.71 -21.27 3.86
C ASN A 135 38.31 -19.87 4.03
N MET A 136 39.39 -19.73 4.80
CA MET A 136 40.10 -18.46 4.94
C MET A 136 40.65 -17.95 3.59
N ILE A 137 41.22 -18.84 2.78
CA ILE A 137 41.70 -18.51 1.42
C ILE A 137 40.54 -18.11 0.52
N ILE A 138 39.41 -18.83 0.57
CA ILE A 138 38.22 -18.51 -0.21
C ILE A 138 37.65 -17.14 0.20
N ILE A 139 37.53 -16.87 1.50
CA ILE A 139 37.00 -15.60 2.05
C ILE A 139 37.82 -14.40 1.55
N GLY A 140 39.15 -14.47 1.60
CA GLY A 140 39.99 -13.37 1.15
C GLY A 140 40.14 -13.26 -0.37
N GLY A 141 40.01 -14.37 -1.09
CA GLY A 141 40.36 -14.46 -2.51
C GLY A 141 39.19 -14.35 -3.48
N MET A 142 37.95 -14.50 -3.01
CA MET A 142 36.75 -14.55 -3.87
C MET A 142 35.70 -13.55 -3.41
N GLU A 143 35.07 -12.85 -4.35
CA GLU A 143 33.95 -11.96 -4.06
C GLU A 143 32.79 -12.72 -3.40
N ARG A 144 31.95 -12.02 -2.63
CA ARG A 144 30.81 -12.64 -1.91
C ARG A 144 29.92 -13.48 -2.83
N ARG A 145 29.73 -13.06 -4.08
CA ARG A 145 28.89 -13.78 -5.05
C ARG A 145 29.51 -15.12 -5.46
N ASP A 146 30.81 -15.16 -5.72
CA ASP A 146 31.49 -16.41 -6.08
C ASP A 146 31.55 -17.37 -4.88
N ARG A 147 31.70 -16.83 -3.67
CA ARG A 147 31.61 -17.62 -2.42
C ARG A 147 30.23 -18.26 -2.25
N LEU A 148 29.16 -17.57 -2.66
CA LEU A 148 27.80 -18.11 -2.63
C LEU A 148 27.65 -19.31 -3.58
N ASP A 149 28.28 -19.29 -4.76
CA ASP A 149 28.29 -20.44 -5.66
C ASP A 149 29.05 -21.63 -5.08
N VAL A 150 30.17 -21.39 -4.39
CA VAL A 150 30.90 -22.45 -3.66
C VAL A 150 30.02 -23.06 -2.56
N VAL A 151 29.29 -22.24 -1.79
CA VAL A 151 28.33 -22.75 -0.80
C VAL A 151 27.26 -23.62 -1.46
N HIS A 152 26.72 -23.18 -2.60
CA HIS A 152 25.71 -23.94 -3.32
C HIS A 152 26.27 -25.28 -3.81
N ASP A 153 27.47 -25.30 -4.37
CA ASP A 153 28.10 -26.55 -4.81
C ASP A 153 28.31 -27.53 -3.66
N ARG A 154 28.83 -27.04 -2.52
CA ARG A 154 29.04 -27.86 -1.32
C ARG A 154 27.74 -28.44 -0.77
N LEU A 155 26.64 -27.72 -0.91
CA LEU A 155 25.30 -28.15 -0.49
C LEU A 155 24.53 -28.92 -1.56
N GLY A 156 25.11 -29.11 -2.77
CA GLY A 156 24.43 -29.73 -3.91
C GLY A 156 23.23 -28.93 -4.41
N LEU A 157 23.25 -27.61 -4.25
CA LEU A 157 22.21 -26.69 -4.72
C LEU A 157 22.56 -26.16 -6.13
N PRO A 158 21.55 -25.86 -6.95
CA PRO A 158 21.79 -25.18 -8.22
C PRO A 158 22.50 -23.84 -8.01
N ARG A 159 23.51 -23.55 -8.84
CA ARG A 159 24.09 -22.20 -8.93
C ARG A 159 23.08 -21.25 -9.55
N LEU A 160 23.21 -19.97 -9.22
CA LEU A 160 22.33 -18.93 -9.76
C LEU A 160 23.06 -18.24 -10.90
N ASP A 161 22.33 -17.87 -11.96
CA ASP A 161 22.91 -17.10 -13.05
C ASP A 161 23.50 -15.80 -12.49
N SER A 162 24.77 -15.52 -12.82
CA SER A 162 25.48 -14.32 -12.41
C SER A 162 25.17 -13.10 -13.29
N ALA A 163 24.25 -13.25 -14.26
CA ALA A 163 23.83 -12.16 -15.13
C ALA A 163 23.18 -11.06 -14.27
N PRO A 164 23.70 -9.82 -14.29
CA PRO A 164 23.00 -8.68 -13.71
C PRO A 164 21.64 -8.59 -14.41
N TYR A 165 20.56 -8.85 -13.68
CA TYR A 165 19.22 -8.70 -14.21
C TYR A 165 18.97 -7.21 -14.41
N ASP A 166 18.85 -6.77 -15.66
CA ASP A 166 18.67 -5.36 -15.98
C ASP A 166 17.33 -4.87 -15.41
N ILE A 167 17.42 -4.05 -14.36
CA ILE A 167 16.25 -3.48 -13.68
C ILE A 167 15.41 -2.66 -14.66
N ALA A 168 16.02 -2.10 -15.71
CA ALA A 168 15.30 -1.38 -16.76
C ALA A 168 14.34 -2.30 -17.53
N ILE A 169 14.67 -3.59 -17.73
CA ILE A 169 13.76 -4.56 -18.38
C ILE A 169 12.55 -4.83 -17.48
N LEU A 170 12.72 -4.83 -16.16
CA LEU A 170 11.63 -4.97 -15.20
C LEU A 170 10.78 -3.70 -15.16
N GLU A 171 11.39 -2.52 -15.18
CA GLU A 171 10.66 -1.25 -15.25
C GLU A 171 9.86 -1.16 -16.56
N ASP A 172 10.49 -1.42 -17.70
CA ASP A 172 9.84 -1.41 -19.02
C ASP A 172 8.79 -2.51 -19.14
N GLY A 173 9.06 -3.71 -18.61
CA GLY A 173 8.13 -4.84 -18.60
C GLY A 173 6.95 -4.64 -17.65
N LEU A 174 7.18 -4.04 -16.47
CA LEU A 174 6.13 -3.65 -15.53
C LEU A 174 5.29 -2.50 -16.09
N HIS A 175 5.89 -1.51 -16.76
CA HIS A 175 5.14 -0.46 -17.45
C HIS A 175 4.35 -1.04 -18.60
N ALA A 176 4.94 -1.89 -19.44
CA ALA A 176 4.25 -2.54 -20.56
C ALA A 176 3.12 -3.46 -20.09
N GLU A 177 3.31 -4.21 -18.99
CA GLU A 177 2.25 -5.05 -18.41
C GLU A 177 1.20 -4.19 -17.68
N THR A 178 1.60 -3.10 -17.03
CA THR A 178 0.67 -2.12 -16.44
C THR A 178 -0.18 -1.47 -17.54
N ASP A 179 0.43 -1.05 -18.65
CA ASP A 179 -0.24 -0.49 -19.82
C ASP A 179 -1.17 -1.53 -20.46
N ARG A 180 -0.73 -2.79 -20.55
CA ARG A 180 -1.54 -3.90 -21.04
C ARG A 180 -2.73 -4.20 -20.13
N LEU A 181 -2.53 -4.23 -18.81
CA LEU A 181 -3.59 -4.43 -17.82
C LEU A 181 -4.54 -3.23 -17.79
N GLN A 182 -4.03 -2.00 -17.87
CA GLN A 182 -4.82 -0.78 -18.01
C GLN A 182 -5.59 -0.76 -19.33
N ALA A 183 -5.02 -1.27 -20.43
CA ALA A 183 -5.71 -1.43 -21.70
C ALA A 183 -6.81 -2.51 -21.63
N LEU A 184 -6.58 -3.62 -20.93
CA LEU A 184 -7.59 -4.65 -20.67
C LEU A 184 -8.73 -4.14 -19.77
N VAL A 185 -8.41 -3.34 -18.75
CA VAL A 185 -9.39 -2.65 -17.89
C VAL A 185 -10.14 -1.57 -18.68
N GLY A 186 -9.43 -0.82 -19.52
CA GLY A 186 -9.97 0.21 -20.41
C GLY A 186 -10.83 -0.35 -21.55
N GLN A 187 -10.63 -1.61 -21.95
CA GLN A 187 -11.48 -2.31 -22.91
C GLN A 187 -12.79 -2.81 -22.30
N MET A 188 -12.86 -3.04 -20.98
CA MET A 188 -14.13 -3.30 -20.28
C MET A 188 -14.88 -2.03 -19.86
N GLY A 189 -14.30 -0.85 -20.10
CA GLY A 189 -14.88 0.43 -19.76
C GLY A 189 -14.39 1.52 -20.71
N THR A 190 -14.73 1.42 -21.99
CA THR A 190 -14.48 2.50 -22.94
C THR A 190 -15.43 3.67 -22.62
N GLY A 191 -14.94 4.59 -21.80
CA GLY A 191 -15.48 5.94 -21.62
C GLY A 191 -14.33 6.89 -21.30
N PRO A 192 -14.31 8.11 -21.86
CA PRO A 192 -13.16 8.99 -21.78
C PRO A 192 -12.85 9.37 -20.32
N ALA A 193 -11.55 9.53 -20.06
CA ALA A 193 -11.03 10.15 -18.86
C ALA A 193 -11.83 11.43 -18.51
N ASN A 194 -12.20 11.54 -17.23
CA ASN A 194 -12.73 12.73 -16.54
C ASN A 194 -13.37 13.83 -17.41
N PRO A 195 -14.69 14.08 -17.31
CA PRO A 195 -15.23 15.29 -17.90
C PRO A 195 -14.59 16.53 -17.24
N PRO A 196 -14.40 17.62 -18.00
CA PRO A 196 -14.00 18.88 -17.41
C PRO A 196 -15.03 19.32 -16.36
N PRO A 197 -14.61 20.01 -15.28
CA PRO A 197 -15.54 20.57 -14.31
C PRO A 197 -16.54 21.49 -15.03
N SER A 198 -17.77 21.53 -14.51
CA SER A 198 -18.82 22.45 -14.95
C SER A 198 -18.27 23.86 -15.21
N PRO A 199 -18.74 24.58 -16.25
CA PRO A 199 -18.26 25.91 -16.55
C PRO A 199 -18.66 26.85 -15.41
N GLY A 200 -17.69 27.20 -14.55
CA GLY A 200 -17.98 28.02 -13.37
C GLY A 200 -16.81 28.35 -12.45
N THR A 201 -15.69 27.62 -12.47
CA THR A 201 -14.57 27.95 -11.56
C THR A 201 -13.22 27.66 -12.20
N THR A 202 -12.71 28.61 -12.97
CA THR A 202 -11.28 28.68 -13.34
C THR A 202 -10.47 29.11 -12.12
N ALA A 203 -10.28 28.21 -11.17
CA ALA A 203 -9.22 28.33 -10.17
C ALA A 203 -8.01 27.55 -10.70
N ARG A 204 -6.84 28.23 -10.81
CA ARG A 204 -5.55 27.60 -11.15
C ARG A 204 -5.38 26.34 -10.29
N ARG A 205 -5.34 25.16 -10.91
CA ARG A 205 -4.97 23.90 -10.24
C ARG A 205 -3.52 24.01 -9.77
N GLY A 206 -3.32 24.55 -8.57
CA GLY A 206 -2.15 24.23 -7.77
C GLY A 206 -2.19 22.74 -7.41
N THR A 207 -1.03 22.14 -7.20
CA THR A 207 -0.93 20.83 -6.54
C THR A 207 -1.76 20.88 -5.25
N PRO A 208 -2.60 19.86 -4.95
CA PRO A 208 -3.35 19.84 -3.70
C PRO A 208 -2.36 19.91 -2.54
N VAL A 209 -2.48 20.95 -1.71
CA VAL A 209 -1.60 21.19 -0.56
C VAL A 209 -2.31 20.70 0.70
N ARG A 210 -1.67 19.80 1.45
CA ARG A 210 -2.06 19.41 2.80
C ARG A 210 -1.45 20.36 3.83
N ALA A 211 -2.06 20.45 5.01
CA ALA A 211 -1.43 21.11 6.13
C ALA A 211 -0.18 20.33 6.54
N PRO A 212 1.00 20.98 6.66
CA PRO A 212 2.19 20.32 7.15
C PRO A 212 2.04 19.96 8.63
N ILE A 213 2.61 18.82 9.04
CA ILE A 213 2.70 18.47 10.46
C ILE A 213 3.89 19.16 11.12
N SER A 214 3.80 19.45 12.42
CA SER A 214 4.96 19.87 13.21
C SER A 214 5.87 18.68 13.56
N ASN A 215 7.04 18.95 14.13
CA ASN A 215 7.90 17.89 14.72
C ASN A 215 7.17 17.08 15.79
N HIS A 216 6.25 17.70 16.55
CA HIS A 216 5.39 17.02 17.52
C HIS A 216 4.23 16.29 16.86
N GLY A 217 3.97 16.53 15.58
CA GLY A 217 3.00 15.81 14.77
C GLY A 217 3.50 14.44 14.34
N ARG A 218 4.81 14.15 14.30
CA ARG A 218 5.34 12.82 13.91
C ARG A 218 4.85 11.72 14.85
N VAL A 219 4.36 10.61 14.31
CA VAL A 219 3.85 9.47 15.08
C VAL A 219 4.35 8.17 14.48
N GLU A 220 4.68 7.20 15.33
CA GLU A 220 5.03 5.84 14.90
C GLU A 220 3.80 5.10 14.37
N PHE A 221 4.02 4.22 13.39
CA PHE A 221 2.95 3.43 12.76
C PHE A 221 2.11 2.68 13.81
N THR A 222 2.77 1.96 14.71
CA THR A 222 2.12 1.15 15.75
C THR A 222 1.30 2.02 16.71
N VAL A 223 1.78 3.22 17.03
CA VAL A 223 1.08 4.16 17.92
C VAL A 223 -0.16 4.71 17.23
N LEU A 224 -0.07 5.13 15.97
CA LEU A 224 -1.25 5.63 15.24
C LEU A 224 -2.27 4.51 15.01
N SER A 225 -1.82 3.30 14.66
CA SER A 225 -2.69 2.14 14.49
C SER A 225 -3.48 1.83 15.78
N ARG A 226 -2.81 1.78 16.94
CA ARG A 226 -3.49 1.58 18.25
C ARG A 226 -4.49 2.69 18.57
N ILE A 227 -4.14 3.95 18.30
CA ILE A 227 -5.06 5.09 18.48
C ILE A 227 -6.28 4.92 17.57
N LEU A 228 -6.08 4.53 16.30
CA LEU A 228 -7.18 4.37 15.36
C LEU A 228 -8.04 3.13 15.64
N ASN A 229 -7.53 2.13 16.36
CA ASN A 229 -8.28 0.95 16.78
C ASN A 229 -8.90 1.06 18.18
N SER A 230 -8.75 2.20 18.87
CA SER A 230 -9.35 2.33 20.19
C SER A 230 -10.88 2.47 20.13
N ILE A 231 -11.58 1.81 21.05
CA ILE A 231 -13.05 1.87 21.13
C ILE A 231 -13.51 3.27 21.55
N GLU A 232 -12.82 3.85 22.54
CA GLU A 232 -13.10 5.18 23.04
C GLU A 232 -11.97 6.12 22.62
N MET A 233 -12.34 7.21 21.95
CA MET A 233 -11.43 8.30 21.58
C MET A 233 -11.21 9.28 22.74
N GLU A 234 -11.37 8.78 23.97
CA GLU A 234 -11.08 9.52 25.18
C GLU A 234 -9.59 9.37 25.50
N PRO A 235 -8.81 10.47 25.47
CA PRO A 235 -7.38 10.37 25.72
C PRO A 235 -7.05 9.74 27.06
N GLU A 236 -7.84 9.96 28.11
CA GLU A 236 -7.52 9.44 29.44
C GLU A 236 -7.56 7.91 29.56
N LEU A 237 -8.19 7.23 28.60
CA LEU A 237 -8.33 5.77 28.60
C LEU A 237 -7.28 5.09 27.71
N LEU A 238 -6.41 5.88 27.07
CA LEU A 238 -5.40 5.39 26.14
C LEU A 238 -3.99 5.50 26.70
N SER A 239 -3.19 4.45 26.52
CA SER A 239 -1.74 4.49 26.82
C SER A 239 -1.02 5.60 26.05
N ASP A 240 -1.49 5.91 24.83
CA ASP A 240 -0.92 6.90 23.92
C ASP A 240 -1.57 8.30 24.06
N ARG A 241 -2.21 8.62 25.19
CA ARG A 241 -2.99 9.84 25.42
C ARG A 241 -2.32 11.15 25.01
N SER A 242 -1.03 11.29 25.34
CA SER A 242 -0.26 12.49 25.04
C SER A 242 -0.09 12.65 23.54
N LYS A 243 0.10 11.54 22.82
CA LYS A 243 0.22 11.53 21.37
C LYS A 243 -1.13 11.84 20.72
N LEU A 244 -2.21 11.20 21.16
CA LEU A 244 -3.56 11.50 20.67
C LEU A 244 -3.88 13.01 20.78
N ARG A 245 -3.61 13.63 21.94
CA ARG A 245 -3.81 15.08 22.12
C ARG A 245 -2.98 15.93 21.15
N GLN A 246 -1.74 15.53 20.87
CA GLN A 246 -0.90 16.22 19.90
C GLN A 246 -1.50 16.12 18.49
N LEU A 247 -1.90 14.92 18.06
CA LEU A 247 -2.46 14.70 16.72
C LEU A 247 -3.81 15.42 16.54
N LEU A 248 -4.67 15.43 17.56
CA LEU A 248 -5.91 16.20 17.56
C LEU A 248 -5.64 17.70 17.45
N LYS A 249 -4.58 18.20 18.10
CA LYS A 249 -4.15 19.60 18.01
C LYS A 249 -3.66 19.94 16.59
N GLU A 250 -2.90 19.06 15.94
CA GLU A 250 -2.50 19.24 14.53
C GLU A 250 -3.72 19.40 13.62
N ASN A 251 -4.70 18.48 13.71
CA ASN A 251 -5.93 18.57 12.93
C ASN A 251 -6.73 19.84 13.26
N THR A 252 -6.88 20.21 14.54
CA THR A 252 -7.62 21.42 14.95
C THR A 252 -6.96 22.70 14.41
N SER A 253 -5.62 22.76 14.44
CA SER A 253 -4.84 23.85 13.85
C SER A 253 -4.99 23.88 12.32
N ALA A 254 -4.99 22.72 11.67
CA ALA A 254 -5.24 22.61 10.23
C ALA A 254 -6.65 23.09 9.85
N VAL A 255 -7.70 22.67 10.59
CA VAL A 255 -9.08 23.13 10.38
C VAL A 255 -9.17 24.66 10.47
N THR A 256 -8.55 25.24 11.51
CA THR A 256 -8.55 26.70 11.71
C THR A 256 -7.84 27.42 10.55
N THR A 257 -6.73 26.86 10.06
CA THR A 257 -5.95 27.43 8.97
C THR A 257 -6.70 27.33 7.64
N TRP A 258 -7.18 26.13 7.30
CA TRP A 258 -7.98 25.86 6.11
C TRP A 258 -9.11 26.86 5.98
N ARG A 259 -9.87 27.09 7.05
CA ARG A 259 -10.99 28.03 7.02
C ARG A 259 -10.58 29.46 6.67
N ARG A 260 -9.40 29.91 7.14
CA ARG A 260 -8.90 31.26 6.84
C ARG A 260 -8.53 31.36 5.36
N THR A 261 -7.89 30.34 4.81
CA THR A 261 -7.31 30.34 3.47
C THR A 261 -8.21 29.76 2.37
N ALA A 262 -9.26 29.02 2.73
CA ALA A 262 -10.17 28.37 1.80
C ALA A 262 -10.90 29.40 0.92
N ASP A 263 -11.37 28.93 -0.23
CA ASP A 263 -12.27 29.69 -1.09
C ASP A 263 -13.49 30.15 -0.29
N PRO A 264 -13.90 31.44 -0.37
CA PRO A 264 -15.11 31.93 0.28
C PRO A 264 -16.36 31.07 0.07
N GLN A 265 -16.51 30.41 -1.09
CA GLN A 265 -17.64 29.52 -1.38
C GLN A 265 -17.64 28.22 -0.57
N LEU A 266 -16.50 27.82 -0.03
CA LEU A 266 -16.33 26.58 0.74
C LEU A 266 -16.35 26.84 2.25
N LYS A 267 -16.61 28.07 2.71
CA LYS A 267 -16.51 28.42 4.13
C LYS A 267 -17.81 28.19 4.89
N PRO A 268 -17.81 27.38 5.95
CA PRO A 268 -18.97 27.25 6.83
C PRO A 268 -19.25 28.54 7.62
N PRO A 269 -20.52 28.88 7.87
CA PRO A 269 -20.91 30.02 8.70
C PRO A 269 -20.42 29.87 10.15
N ILE A 270 -20.05 30.99 10.80
CA ILE A 270 -19.64 31.02 12.23
C ILE A 270 -20.84 31.39 13.11
N PRO A 271 -21.20 30.60 14.13
CA PRO A 271 -21.94 31.12 15.28
C PRO A 271 -21.06 32.16 15.99
N HIS A 272 -21.57 33.37 16.22
CA HIS A 272 -20.78 34.49 16.75
C HIS A 272 -20.00 34.08 18.02
N GLY A 273 -18.67 34.19 17.99
CA GLY A 273 -17.78 33.85 19.12
C GLY A 273 -17.34 32.38 19.25
N GLY A 274 -17.76 31.48 18.35
CA GLY A 274 -17.40 30.05 18.40
C GLY A 274 -15.99 29.72 17.86
N ARG A 275 -15.34 28.71 18.46
CA ARG A 275 -14.12 28.09 17.90
C ARG A 275 -14.44 27.31 16.61
N ALA A 276 -13.48 27.24 15.70
CA ALA A 276 -13.56 26.40 14.50
C ALA A 276 -13.37 24.93 14.89
N ASP A 277 -14.45 24.28 15.28
CA ASP A 277 -14.49 22.87 15.61
C ASP A 277 -15.11 22.07 14.45
N LEU A 278 -14.47 20.96 14.05
CA LEU A 278 -14.93 20.10 12.95
C LEU A 278 -16.35 19.62 13.19
N MET A 279 -16.65 19.19 14.42
CA MET A 279 -17.94 18.62 14.78
C MET A 279 -19.06 19.64 14.70
N ALA A 280 -18.78 20.89 15.12
CA ALA A 280 -19.73 21.99 14.99
C ALA A 280 -20.02 22.38 13.53
N MET A 281 -19.06 22.17 12.62
CA MET A 281 -19.20 22.48 11.19
C MET A 281 -19.78 21.31 10.37
N LEU A 282 -19.73 20.10 10.91
CA LEU A 282 -20.05 18.87 10.18
C LEU A 282 -21.46 18.85 9.55
N PRO A 283 -22.55 19.31 10.22
CA PRO A 283 -23.86 19.38 9.58
C PRO A 283 -23.88 20.21 8.29
N TRP A 284 -23.23 21.38 8.31
CA TRP A 284 -23.11 22.23 7.13
C TRP A 284 -22.20 21.59 6.06
N LEU A 285 -21.09 20.97 6.48
CA LEU A 285 -20.16 20.30 5.57
C LEU A 285 -20.81 19.13 4.83
N LEU A 286 -21.69 18.37 5.49
CA LEU A 286 -22.44 17.27 4.87
C LEU A 286 -23.39 17.76 3.77
N GLU A 287 -23.98 18.95 3.93
CA GLU A 287 -24.77 19.61 2.88
C GLU A 287 -23.88 20.18 1.76
N HIS A 288 -22.63 20.53 2.07
CA HIS A 288 -21.67 21.15 1.16
C HIS A 288 -20.48 20.23 0.90
N ARG A 289 -20.72 19.07 0.27
CA ARG A 289 -19.70 18.01 0.08
C ARG A 289 -18.39 18.47 -0.53
N ALA A 290 -18.40 19.42 -1.46
CA ALA A 290 -17.17 19.99 -2.02
C ALA A 290 -16.27 20.62 -0.94
N ALA A 291 -16.87 21.29 0.06
CA ALA A 291 -16.16 21.84 1.21
C ALA A 291 -15.67 20.74 2.16
N LEU A 292 -16.46 19.69 2.37
CA LEU A 292 -16.08 18.53 3.16
C LEU A 292 -14.86 17.81 2.55
N HIS A 293 -14.89 17.53 1.24
CA HIS A 293 -13.78 16.93 0.49
C HIS A 293 -12.54 17.83 0.55
N ALA A 294 -12.70 19.14 0.34
CA ALA A 294 -11.59 20.09 0.41
C ALA A 294 -10.96 20.14 1.81
N LEU A 295 -11.76 20.06 2.87
CA LEU A 295 -11.27 20.02 4.24
C LEU A 295 -10.48 18.73 4.50
N PHE A 296 -11.06 17.56 4.26
CA PHE A 296 -10.39 16.27 4.49
C PHE A 296 -9.14 16.08 3.62
N SER A 297 -9.15 16.63 2.40
CA SER A 297 -7.95 16.68 1.54
C SER A 297 -6.85 17.60 2.08
N TYR A 298 -7.19 18.56 2.94
CA TYR A 298 -6.24 19.48 3.56
C TYR A 298 -5.71 18.97 4.91
N LEU A 299 -6.47 18.14 5.64
CA LEU A 299 -6.05 17.64 6.96
C LEU A 299 -4.75 16.81 6.88
N PRO A 300 -3.87 16.91 7.91
CA PRO A 300 -2.69 16.06 7.99
C PRO A 300 -3.05 14.62 8.35
N TYR A 301 -3.97 14.42 9.32
CA TYR A 301 -4.45 13.11 9.76
C TYR A 301 -5.95 12.95 9.46
N PRO A 302 -6.35 12.78 8.18
CA PRO A 302 -7.76 12.66 7.81
C PRO A 302 -8.43 11.42 8.43
N GLU A 303 -7.69 10.33 8.65
CA GLU A 303 -8.19 9.09 9.28
C GLU A 303 -8.61 9.35 10.73
N LEU A 304 -7.80 10.14 11.46
CA LEU A 304 -8.08 10.52 12.84
C LEU A 304 -9.31 11.43 12.92
N ALA A 305 -9.47 12.35 11.97
CA ALA A 305 -10.66 13.18 11.89
C ALA A 305 -11.91 12.35 11.57
N ALA A 306 -11.80 11.38 10.66
CA ALA A 306 -12.89 10.46 10.34
C ALA A 306 -13.30 9.61 11.54
N LYS A 307 -12.34 9.08 12.30
CA LYS A 307 -12.62 8.35 13.54
C LYS A 307 -13.40 9.17 14.58
N MET A 308 -13.26 10.49 14.55
CA MET A 308 -13.97 11.39 15.48
C MET A 308 -15.41 11.70 15.06
N VAL A 309 -15.79 11.38 13.83
CA VAL A 309 -17.15 11.56 13.33
C VAL A 309 -18.04 10.44 13.86
N PRO A 310 -19.23 10.74 14.42
CA PRO A 310 -20.15 9.73 14.88
C PRO A 310 -20.55 8.81 13.73
N MET A 311 -20.61 7.50 13.97
CA MET A 311 -20.88 6.52 12.93
C MET A 311 -22.17 6.82 12.15
N SER A 312 -23.22 7.30 12.82
CA SER A 312 -24.46 7.71 12.15
C SER A 312 -24.27 8.83 11.11
N GLN A 313 -23.40 9.80 11.40
CA GLN A 313 -23.05 10.87 10.44
C GLN A 313 -22.09 10.36 9.36
N MET A 314 -21.21 9.42 9.70
CA MET A 314 -20.31 8.77 8.74
C MET A 314 -21.09 7.98 7.68
N LEU A 315 -22.05 7.17 8.11
CA LEU A 315 -22.92 6.41 7.22
C LEU A 315 -23.81 7.33 6.38
N PHE A 316 -24.29 8.42 6.97
CA PHE A 316 -25.03 9.44 6.22
C PHE A 316 -24.16 10.11 5.15
N TRP A 317 -22.90 10.41 5.45
CA TRP A 317 -21.93 10.91 4.47
C TRP A 317 -21.74 9.90 3.34
N GLY A 318 -21.43 8.64 3.66
CA GLY A 318 -21.23 7.59 2.65
C GLY A 318 -22.47 7.37 1.78
N ALA A 319 -23.68 7.48 2.33
CA ALA A 319 -24.92 7.43 1.57
C ALA A 319 -25.07 8.62 0.59
N LEU A 320 -24.59 9.81 0.96
CA LEU A 320 -24.56 10.96 0.06
C LEU A 320 -23.51 10.77 -1.06
N GLU A 321 -22.34 10.22 -0.75
CA GLU A 321 -21.31 9.94 -1.76
C GLU A 321 -21.76 8.86 -2.75
N ALA A 322 -22.38 7.78 -2.27
CA ALA A 322 -22.97 6.74 -3.12
C ALA A 322 -24.05 7.31 -4.03
N TYR A 323 -24.91 8.20 -3.51
CA TYR A 323 -25.93 8.88 -4.30
C TYR A 323 -25.32 9.75 -5.41
N ASP A 324 -24.28 10.52 -5.11
CA ASP A 324 -23.62 11.34 -6.13
C ASP A 324 -22.98 10.52 -7.22
N ASN A 325 -22.33 9.42 -6.85
CA ASN A 325 -21.76 8.49 -7.82
C ASN A 325 -22.84 7.92 -8.74
N GLN A 326 -23.96 7.47 -8.16
CA GLN A 326 -25.12 6.95 -8.90
C GLN A 326 -25.69 7.98 -9.87
N VAL A 327 -25.95 9.21 -9.40
CA VAL A 327 -26.48 10.30 -10.26
C VAL A 327 -25.49 10.68 -11.35
N LEU A 328 -24.19 10.76 -11.04
CA LEU A 328 -23.14 11.04 -12.01
C LEU A 328 -23.11 9.96 -13.09
N MET A 329 -23.21 8.68 -12.73
CA MET A 329 -23.22 7.58 -13.69
C MET A 329 -24.44 7.57 -14.58
N LEU A 330 -25.61 7.89 -14.03
CA LEU A 330 -26.80 8.07 -14.86
C LEU A 330 -26.62 9.24 -15.84
N ARG A 331 -26.04 10.37 -15.41
CA ARG A 331 -25.76 11.51 -16.31
C ARG A 331 -24.80 11.11 -17.43
N ARG A 332 -23.75 10.35 -17.13
CA ARG A 332 -22.81 9.85 -18.14
C ARG A 332 -23.49 8.91 -19.12
N ALA A 333 -24.29 7.96 -18.64
CA ALA A 333 -25.04 7.04 -19.49
C ALA A 333 -25.98 7.75 -20.48
N VAL A 334 -26.53 8.92 -20.12
CA VAL A 334 -27.38 9.71 -21.02
C VAL A 334 -26.60 10.32 -22.19
N VAL A 335 -25.35 10.76 -21.95
CA VAL A 335 -24.52 11.43 -22.96
C VAL A 335 -23.58 10.49 -23.71
N ASP A 336 -23.42 9.25 -23.24
CA ASP A 336 -22.56 8.24 -23.87
C ASP A 336 -23.12 7.79 -25.22
N ASP A 337 -22.41 8.04 -26.32
CA ASP A 337 -22.82 7.67 -27.67
C ASP A 337 -22.95 6.16 -27.89
N ALA A 338 -22.24 5.33 -27.12
CA ALA A 338 -22.35 3.88 -27.18
C ALA A 338 -23.65 3.33 -26.58
N MET A 339 -24.37 4.13 -25.79
CA MET A 339 -25.60 3.70 -25.11
C MET A 339 -26.82 3.63 -26.07
N PRO A 340 -27.60 2.54 -26.06
CA PRO A 340 -28.85 2.42 -26.81
C PRO A 340 -29.86 3.52 -26.47
N ALA A 341 -30.65 3.96 -27.46
CA ALA A 341 -31.60 5.07 -27.29
C ALA A 341 -32.66 4.82 -26.20
N ASN A 342 -33.15 3.59 -26.07
CA ASN A 342 -34.08 3.18 -25.02
C ASN A 342 -33.43 3.23 -23.62
N ALA A 343 -32.16 2.86 -23.49
CA ALA A 343 -31.40 2.94 -22.25
C ALA A 343 -31.12 4.40 -21.86
N LYS A 344 -30.78 5.26 -22.82
CA LYS A 344 -30.65 6.72 -22.61
C LYS A 344 -31.94 7.33 -22.08
N GLU A 345 -33.07 6.99 -22.70
CA GLU A 345 -34.37 7.51 -22.28
C GLU A 345 -34.74 7.02 -20.88
N TYR A 346 -34.49 5.73 -20.58
CA TYR A 346 -34.66 5.18 -19.24
C TYR A 346 -33.81 5.94 -18.19
N CYS A 347 -32.54 6.21 -18.49
CA CYS A 347 -31.67 6.99 -17.61
C CYS A 347 -32.17 8.43 -17.42
N ARG A 348 -32.72 9.10 -18.45
CA ARG A 348 -33.31 10.44 -18.33
C ARG A 348 -34.53 10.45 -17.40
N THR A 349 -35.44 9.49 -17.57
CA THR A 349 -36.63 9.38 -16.71
C THR A 349 -36.24 9.07 -15.27
N TRP A 350 -35.23 8.22 -15.07
CA TRP A 350 -34.71 7.89 -13.76
C TRP A 350 -34.02 9.08 -13.09
N LEU A 351 -33.14 9.80 -13.82
CA LEU A 351 -32.51 11.03 -13.34
C LEU A 351 -33.54 12.05 -12.90
N ALA A 352 -34.56 12.30 -13.71
CA ALA A 352 -35.64 13.23 -13.36
C ALA A 352 -36.28 12.88 -12.02
N ALA A 353 -36.55 11.59 -11.76
CA ALA A 353 -37.11 11.13 -10.50
C ALA A 353 -36.14 11.23 -9.30
N CYS A 354 -34.83 11.22 -9.54
CA CYS A 354 -33.81 11.38 -8.50
C CYS A 354 -33.51 12.86 -8.19
N THR A 355 -33.77 13.80 -9.12
CA THR A 355 -33.36 15.21 -8.95
C THR A 355 -34.48 16.15 -8.53
N THR A 356 -35.72 15.69 -8.38
CA THR A 356 -36.89 16.51 -8.04
C THR A 356 -36.78 17.25 -6.71
N GLU A 357 -35.97 16.76 -5.77
CA GLU A 357 -35.83 17.35 -4.42
C GLU A 357 -34.36 17.40 -3.95
N GLN A 358 -33.44 17.78 -4.83
CA GLN A 358 -32.02 18.02 -4.49
C GLN A 358 -31.32 16.88 -3.69
N GLY A 359 -31.68 15.61 -3.92
CA GLY A 359 -31.08 14.48 -3.20
C GLY A 359 -31.71 14.18 -1.85
N SER A 360 -33.01 14.46 -1.67
CA SER A 360 -33.80 14.01 -0.52
C SER A 360 -33.66 12.50 -0.24
N THR A 361 -34.07 12.05 0.95
CA THR A 361 -34.05 10.62 1.30
C THR A 361 -34.78 9.75 0.27
N GLN A 362 -35.88 10.24 -0.29
CA GLN A 362 -36.61 9.54 -1.35
C GLN A 362 -35.80 9.46 -2.65
N ALA A 363 -35.14 10.55 -3.05
CA ALA A 363 -34.25 10.56 -4.21
C ALA A 363 -33.12 9.53 -4.08
N ARG A 364 -32.52 9.40 -2.89
CA ARG A 364 -31.47 8.41 -2.60
C ARG A 364 -31.97 6.98 -2.70
N VAL A 365 -33.17 6.70 -2.17
CA VAL A 365 -33.81 5.38 -2.29
C VAL A 365 -34.06 5.02 -3.76
N ILE A 366 -34.50 5.98 -4.58
CA ILE A 366 -34.74 5.76 -6.01
C ILE A 366 -33.42 5.55 -6.77
N ALA A 367 -32.36 6.30 -6.44
CA ALA A 367 -31.07 6.22 -7.11
C ALA A 367 -30.35 4.89 -6.86
N ARG A 368 -30.48 4.33 -5.65
CA ARG A 368 -29.81 3.08 -5.27
C ARG A 368 -30.53 1.80 -5.67
N ASP A 369 -31.75 1.89 -6.21
CA ASP A 369 -32.64 0.75 -6.51
C ASP A 369 -31.92 -0.34 -7.36
N PRO A 370 -31.61 -1.52 -6.78
CA PRO A 370 -30.87 -2.57 -7.47
C PRO A 370 -31.62 -3.12 -8.69
N ALA A 371 -32.96 -3.12 -8.67
CA ALA A 371 -33.76 -3.62 -9.77
C ALA A 371 -33.64 -2.70 -11.00
N ARG A 372 -33.56 -1.38 -10.77
CA ARG A 372 -33.32 -0.40 -11.84
C ARG A 372 -31.92 -0.53 -12.45
N TRP A 373 -30.89 -0.69 -11.62
CA TRP A 373 -29.52 -0.95 -12.09
C TRP A 373 -29.42 -2.26 -12.88
N LYS A 374 -30.10 -3.33 -12.42
CA LYS A 374 -30.19 -4.60 -13.15
C LYS A 374 -30.90 -4.44 -14.50
N ARG A 375 -32.00 -3.68 -14.53
CA ARG A 375 -32.73 -3.39 -15.77
C ARG A 375 -31.89 -2.58 -16.76
N LEU A 376 -31.16 -1.58 -16.28
CA LEU A 376 -30.23 -0.80 -17.12
C LEU A 376 -29.18 -1.69 -17.79
N ARG A 377 -28.55 -2.59 -17.03
CA ARG A 377 -27.59 -3.57 -17.59
C ARG A 377 -28.22 -4.56 -18.57
N ALA A 378 -29.49 -4.94 -18.37
CA ALA A 378 -30.20 -5.77 -19.33
C ALA A 378 -30.47 -5.03 -20.67
N MET A 379 -30.63 -3.71 -20.64
CA MET A 379 -30.78 -2.88 -21.85
C MET A 379 -29.44 -2.55 -22.50
N ALA A 380 -28.39 -2.38 -21.70
CA ALA A 380 -27.03 -2.07 -22.16
C ALA A 380 -26.01 -2.81 -21.27
N PRO A 381 -25.46 -3.96 -21.71
CA PRO A 381 -24.54 -4.76 -20.91
C PRO A 381 -23.28 -4.03 -20.45
N THR A 382 -22.85 -3.01 -21.19
CA THR A 382 -21.69 -2.16 -20.87
C THR A 382 -22.00 -1.06 -19.84
N ALA A 383 -23.27 -0.90 -19.43
CA ALA A 383 -23.64 0.11 -18.45
C ALA A 383 -23.07 -0.20 -17.05
N PRO A 384 -22.62 0.82 -16.30
CA PRO A 384 -22.07 0.61 -14.96
C PRO A 384 -23.14 0.07 -14.00
N SER A 385 -22.70 -0.65 -12.97
CA SER A 385 -23.54 -1.11 -11.87
C SER A 385 -23.15 -0.39 -10.58
N CYS A 386 -23.90 0.65 -10.22
CA CYS A 386 -23.65 1.42 -9.00
C CYS A 386 -24.59 1.05 -7.83
N ALA A 387 -25.28 -0.09 -7.94
CA ALA A 387 -26.01 -0.68 -6.82
C ALA A 387 -25.04 -1.33 -5.83
N CYS A 388 -25.42 -1.36 -4.54
CA CYS A 388 -24.72 -2.15 -3.55
C CYS A 388 -24.64 -3.62 -4.01
N PRO A 389 -23.45 -4.25 -4.03
CA PRO A 389 -23.30 -5.65 -4.39
C PRO A 389 -24.11 -6.59 -3.48
N GLY A 390 -24.56 -7.72 -4.03
CA GLY A 390 -25.25 -8.73 -3.24
C GLY A 390 -24.33 -9.33 -2.18
N GLY A 391 -24.81 -9.43 -0.93
CA GLY A 391 -24.05 -9.97 0.20
C GLY A 391 -23.21 -8.94 0.97
N VAL A 392 -23.15 -7.70 0.51
CA VAL A 392 -22.51 -6.58 1.21
C VAL A 392 -23.55 -5.82 2.03
N GLY A 393 -23.24 -5.50 3.30
CA GLY A 393 -24.10 -4.66 4.13
C GLY A 393 -24.14 -3.21 3.63
N GLU A 394 -25.29 -2.53 3.77
CA GLU A 394 -25.40 -1.11 3.36
C GLU A 394 -24.38 -0.23 4.08
N ASP A 395 -24.09 -0.51 5.35
CA ASP A 395 -23.16 0.29 6.14
C ASP A 395 -21.72 0.18 5.60
N ASP A 396 -21.27 -1.05 5.29
CA ASP A 396 -19.95 -1.31 4.70
C ASP A 396 -19.83 -0.64 3.32
N TRP A 397 -20.92 -0.68 2.55
CA TRP A 397 -21.04 0.01 1.27
C TRP A 397 -20.88 1.53 1.40
N TYR A 398 -21.46 2.14 2.45
CA TYR A 398 -21.30 3.57 2.70
C TYR A 398 -19.88 3.91 3.17
N ILE A 399 -19.28 3.11 4.05
CA ILE A 399 -17.89 3.32 4.47
C ILE A 399 -16.94 3.26 3.27
N LEU A 400 -17.13 2.31 2.36
CA LEU A 400 -16.35 2.22 1.13
C LEU A 400 -16.34 3.52 0.31
N HIS A 401 -17.46 4.24 0.26
CA HIS A 401 -17.55 5.52 -0.45
C HIS A 401 -16.88 6.68 0.28
N VAL A 402 -16.63 6.54 1.59
CA VAL A 402 -15.94 7.55 2.39
C VAL A 402 -14.42 7.36 2.34
N LEU A 403 -13.93 6.11 2.29
CA LEU A 403 -12.49 5.79 2.30
C LEU A 403 -11.63 6.64 1.35
N PRO A 404 -12.04 6.91 0.08
CA PRO A 404 -11.28 7.77 -0.83
C PRO A 404 -10.97 9.17 -0.31
N HIS A 405 -11.79 9.68 0.61
CA HIS A 405 -11.67 11.03 1.15
C HIS A 405 -10.91 11.08 2.47
N VAL A 406 -10.88 9.96 3.22
CA VAL A 406 -10.39 9.94 4.60
C VAL A 406 -9.10 9.15 4.78
N ALA A 407 -8.76 8.23 3.89
CA ALA A 407 -7.50 7.51 3.93
C ALA A 407 -6.42 8.26 3.15
N TRP A 408 -5.34 8.67 3.83
CA TRP A 408 -4.26 9.45 3.20
C TRP A 408 -3.61 8.68 2.05
N THR A 409 -3.42 7.37 2.22
CA THR A 409 -2.76 6.46 1.26
C THR A 409 -3.65 6.07 0.07
N TRP A 410 -4.95 6.38 0.10
CA TRP A 410 -5.88 5.91 -0.92
C TRP A 410 -5.43 6.24 -2.35
N PRO A 411 -5.01 7.47 -2.69
CA PRO A 411 -4.59 7.80 -4.07
C PRO A 411 -3.34 7.06 -4.55
N ALA A 412 -2.51 6.56 -3.64
CA ALA A 412 -1.30 5.79 -3.94
C ALA A 412 -1.57 4.28 -4.02
N SER A 413 -2.72 3.83 -3.51
CA SER A 413 -3.11 2.42 -3.50
C SER A 413 -3.58 1.95 -4.88
N THR A 414 -3.53 0.64 -5.11
CA THR A 414 -4.16 0.03 -6.30
C THR A 414 -5.66 0.31 -6.36
N TRP A 415 -6.33 0.43 -5.21
CA TRP A 415 -7.77 0.73 -5.14
C TRP A 415 -8.09 2.16 -5.54
N GLY A 416 -7.20 3.12 -5.24
CA GLY A 416 -7.35 4.51 -5.66
C GLY A 416 -7.19 4.75 -7.16
N GLN A 417 -6.63 3.78 -7.89
CA GLN A 417 -6.58 3.79 -9.35
C GLN A 417 -7.88 3.31 -10.00
N PHE A 418 -8.70 2.53 -9.28
CA PHE A 418 -10.00 2.14 -9.80
C PHE A 418 -10.91 3.36 -9.91
N SER A 419 -11.64 3.42 -11.01
CA SER A 419 -12.64 4.45 -11.18
C SER A 419 -13.64 4.36 -10.02
N ILE A 420 -13.89 5.48 -9.33
CA ILE A 420 -14.88 5.57 -8.24
C ILE A 420 -16.26 5.03 -8.68
N HIS A 421 -16.52 5.01 -9.98
CA HIS A 421 -17.73 4.53 -10.63
C HIS A 421 -17.95 3.02 -10.56
N CYS A 422 -16.89 2.25 -10.31
CA CYS A 422 -16.92 0.80 -10.16
C CYS A 422 -16.52 0.35 -8.76
N ILE A 423 -16.57 1.25 -7.76
CA ILE A 423 -16.04 0.98 -6.41
C ILE A 423 -16.62 -0.30 -5.78
N GLY A 424 -17.83 -0.73 -6.17
CA GLY A 424 -18.42 -1.97 -5.69
C GLY A 424 -17.82 -3.27 -6.18
N SER A 425 -17.09 -3.29 -7.29
CA SER A 425 -16.33 -4.50 -7.65
C SER A 425 -15.18 -4.73 -6.67
N LEU A 426 -14.62 -3.66 -6.09
CA LEU A 426 -13.48 -3.75 -5.17
C LEU A 426 -13.76 -4.60 -3.94
N LEU A 427 -15.00 -4.58 -3.41
CA LEU A 427 -15.34 -5.41 -2.25
C LEU A 427 -15.36 -6.91 -2.58
N HIS A 428 -15.69 -7.27 -3.81
CA HIS A 428 -15.66 -8.66 -4.25
C HIS A 428 -14.23 -9.10 -4.56
N ASP A 429 -13.47 -8.25 -5.24
CA ASP A 429 -12.14 -8.56 -5.74
C ASP A 429 -11.06 -8.48 -4.64
N HIS A 430 -11.33 -7.76 -3.54
CA HIS A 430 -10.37 -7.51 -2.46
C HIS A 430 -10.99 -7.76 -1.07
N PRO A 431 -10.88 -8.99 -0.53
CA PRO A 431 -11.41 -9.35 0.78
C PRO A 431 -10.89 -8.47 1.93
N ALA A 432 -9.64 -8.01 1.84
CA ALA A 432 -9.04 -7.12 2.84
C ALA A 432 -9.78 -5.77 2.95
N LEU A 433 -10.28 -5.24 1.83
CA LEU A 433 -11.08 -4.02 1.83
C LEU A 433 -12.46 -4.24 2.44
N SER A 434 -13.07 -5.40 2.18
CA SER A 434 -14.32 -5.80 2.84
C SER A 434 -14.15 -5.93 4.34
N GLN A 435 -13.06 -6.54 4.79
CA GLN A 435 -12.74 -6.67 6.21
C GLN A 435 -12.49 -5.31 6.86
N LEU A 436 -11.82 -4.39 6.17
CA LEU A 436 -11.62 -3.02 6.64
C LEU A 436 -12.96 -2.29 6.84
N CYS A 437 -13.84 -2.32 5.84
CA CYS A 437 -15.17 -1.71 5.96
C CYS A 437 -15.95 -2.30 7.14
N GLN A 438 -15.95 -3.63 7.28
CA GLN A 438 -16.63 -4.33 8.37
C GLN A 438 -16.05 -4.00 9.75
N SER A 439 -14.73 -3.91 9.87
CA SER A 439 -14.04 -3.53 11.12
C SER A 439 -14.39 -2.09 11.54
N ILE A 440 -14.46 -1.17 10.57
CA ILE A 440 -14.93 0.21 10.82
C ILE A 440 -16.40 0.23 11.26
N THR A 441 -17.31 -0.46 10.57
CA THR A 441 -18.74 -0.40 10.89
C THR A 441 -19.09 -1.07 12.21
N THR A 442 -18.47 -2.21 12.50
CA THR A 442 -18.81 -3.02 13.69
C THR A 442 -18.04 -2.62 14.95
N GLN A 443 -16.79 -2.18 14.80
CA GLN A 443 -15.89 -1.93 15.93
C GLN A 443 -15.38 -0.49 15.99
N ALA A 444 -15.70 0.35 14.99
CA ALA A 444 -15.13 1.69 14.83
C ALA A 444 -13.60 1.68 14.79
N GLU A 445 -13.00 0.60 14.29
CA GLU A 445 -11.56 0.41 14.15
C GLU A 445 -11.09 0.93 12.80
N TRP A 446 -10.29 2.01 12.83
CA TRP A 446 -9.81 2.70 11.62
C TRP A 446 -8.37 2.38 11.26
N GLY A 447 -7.66 1.56 12.06
CA GLY A 447 -6.22 1.31 11.89
C GLY A 447 -5.86 0.69 10.55
N GLY A 448 -6.74 -0.13 9.95
CA GLY A 448 -6.47 -0.67 8.62
C GLY A 448 -6.45 0.38 7.50
N THR A 449 -6.96 1.59 7.72
CA THR A 449 -6.88 2.69 6.72
C THR A 449 -5.47 3.22 6.50
N ILE A 450 -4.58 3.09 7.50
CA ILE A 450 -3.18 3.50 7.37
C ILE A 450 -2.28 2.38 6.85
N ASP A 451 -2.80 1.16 6.76
CA ASP A 451 -2.12 -0.05 6.29
C ASP A 451 -2.56 -0.45 4.86
N ILE A 452 -3.28 0.44 4.16
CA ILE A 452 -3.71 0.20 2.79
C ILE A 452 -2.46 0.02 1.89
N PRO A 453 -2.37 -1.07 1.12
CA PRO A 453 -1.24 -1.34 0.23
C PRO A 453 -1.05 -0.22 -0.79
N SER A 454 0.00 0.58 -0.62
CA SER A 454 0.32 1.75 -1.47
C SER A 454 1.73 1.74 -2.03
N GLY A 455 2.59 0.85 -1.56
CA GLY A 455 4.02 0.84 -1.89
C GLY A 455 4.83 1.97 -1.23
N LEU A 456 4.19 2.83 -0.44
CA LEU A 456 4.85 3.87 0.35
C LEU A 456 5.24 3.33 1.72
N THR A 457 6.45 3.63 2.19
CA THR A 457 6.81 3.33 3.57
C THR A 457 6.17 4.34 4.53
N TRP A 458 6.08 3.97 5.82
CA TRP A 458 5.65 4.90 6.86
C TRP A 458 6.54 6.15 6.93
N ALA A 459 7.86 5.98 6.70
CA ALA A 459 8.81 7.08 6.65
C ALA A 459 8.51 8.05 5.50
N ASP A 460 8.23 7.53 4.30
CA ASP A 460 7.87 8.36 3.12
C ASP A 460 6.59 9.16 3.37
N ARG A 461 5.61 8.54 4.03
CA ARG A 461 4.38 9.22 4.46
C ARG A 461 4.70 10.38 5.40
N LEU A 462 5.51 10.16 6.44
CA LEU A 462 5.85 11.22 7.39
C LEU A 462 6.61 12.38 6.72
N VAL A 463 7.57 12.08 5.84
CA VAL A 463 8.30 13.11 5.07
C VAL A 463 7.33 13.92 4.18
N SER A 464 6.40 13.25 3.51
CA SER A 464 5.38 13.91 2.69
C SER A 464 4.47 14.79 3.54
N MET A 465 4.04 14.31 4.70
CA MET A 465 3.19 15.04 5.63
C MET A 465 3.90 16.27 6.23
N GLU A 466 5.20 16.19 6.50
CA GLU A 466 6.01 17.35 6.95
C GLU A 466 6.11 18.43 5.87
N ALA A 467 6.22 18.00 4.62
CA ALA A 467 6.22 18.90 3.46
C ALA A 467 4.82 19.42 3.09
N GLY A 468 3.76 18.99 3.78
CA GLY A 468 2.38 19.35 3.43
C GLY A 468 1.93 18.76 2.08
N LEU A 469 2.48 17.61 1.70
CA LEU A 469 2.19 16.94 0.44
C LEU A 469 1.15 15.81 0.65
N PRO A 470 0.25 15.61 -0.32
CA PRO A 470 -0.63 14.44 -0.35
C PRO A 470 0.16 13.19 -0.75
N ALA A 471 -0.44 12.01 -0.56
CA ALA A 471 0.12 10.79 -1.12
C ALA A 471 0.29 10.92 -2.63
N PRO A 472 1.45 10.57 -3.20
CA PRO A 472 1.65 10.60 -4.64
C PRO A 472 0.68 9.64 -5.32
N SER A 473 -0.03 10.11 -6.34
CA SER A 473 -0.80 9.23 -7.20
C SER A 473 0.16 8.30 -7.93
N ARG A 474 -0.11 7.00 -7.88
CA ARG A 474 0.67 5.98 -8.58
C ARG A 474 0.45 6.18 -10.09
N ARG A 475 1.51 6.63 -10.79
CA ARG A 475 1.49 6.96 -12.21
C ARG A 475 1.34 5.72 -13.07
#